data_AF-A0A9P7DBD4-F1
#
_entry.id   AF-A0A9P7DBD4-F1
#
_cell.length_a   1.000
_cell.length_b   1.000
_cell.length_c   1.000
_cell.angle_alpha   90.00
_cell.angle_beta   90.00
_cell.angle_gamma   90.00
#
_symmetry.space_group_name_H-M   'P 1'
#
loop_
_entity.id
_entity.type
_entity.pdbx_description
1 polymer ?
#
loop_
_entity_poly.entity_id
_entity_poly.type
_entity_poly.pdbx_seq_one_letter_code
_entity_poly.pdbx_strand_id
1 'polypeptide(L)'
;MNMHRGVGLAAFDKEQLSKRFAELSSELSKTQVDNLQSQLTQFRTALSHFAATHRDSIRSDPAFRHAFQQMCSSIGVDPLAGPRKGGWWAEMLGMGDWQHELGVQIVDVCVSTRERNGGVIEMGELVRMVSKLRGVESGVITEEDVIRSIKTLQPLGAGYEVLDVGGGKKMVRSVVKELDADQAVILAEAQVEGGWIVEAILENRRGWTGERARAALENMLLRDGLCWLDSQDEHYGQAYWIPSAMRWDE
;
A
#
# COMPACT_ATOMS: atom_id res chain seq x y z
N MET A 1 -45.53 -37.95 44.01
CA MET A 1 -45.90 -36.55 44.33
C MET A 1 -45.65 -35.70 43.10
N ASN A 2 -46.68 -35.49 42.29
CA ASN A 2 -46.59 -34.67 41.07
C ASN A 2 -46.70 -33.19 41.45
N MET A 3 -45.62 -32.43 41.27
CA MET A 3 -45.68 -30.96 41.29
C MET A 3 -46.37 -30.49 40.00
N HIS A 4 -47.67 -30.24 40.06
CA HIS A 4 -48.33 -29.40 39.07
C HIS A 4 -47.87 -27.95 39.26
N ARG A 5 -46.87 -27.54 38.47
CA ARG A 5 -46.55 -26.12 38.26
C ARG A 5 -47.71 -25.52 37.46
N GLY A 6 -48.51 -24.69 38.11
CA GLY A 6 -49.52 -23.88 37.44
C GLY A 6 -48.84 -22.94 36.44
N VAL A 7 -49.01 -23.20 35.15
CA VAL A 7 -48.68 -22.28 34.07
C VAL A 7 -49.81 -21.26 34.01
N GLY A 8 -49.64 -20.16 34.76
CA GLY A 8 -50.62 -19.07 34.81
C GLY A 8 -50.63 -18.24 33.54
N LEU A 9 -51.80 -17.67 33.20
CA LEU A 9 -52.06 -16.78 32.06
C LEU A 9 -51.01 -15.67 31.86
N ALA A 10 -50.32 -15.24 32.93
CA ALA A 10 -49.23 -14.27 32.89
C ALA A 10 -47.98 -14.74 32.08
N ALA A 11 -47.76 -16.05 31.92
CA ALA A 11 -46.68 -16.57 31.07
C ALA A 11 -47.00 -16.42 29.57
N PHE A 12 -48.29 -16.54 29.22
CA PHE A 12 -48.78 -16.37 27.85
C PHE A 12 -48.68 -14.91 27.41
N ASP A 13 -49.04 -13.97 28.29
CA ASP A 13 -48.87 -12.52 28.05
C ASP A 13 -47.40 -12.13 27.86
N LYS A 14 -46.48 -12.72 28.65
CA LYS A 14 -45.04 -12.48 28.51
C LYS A 14 -44.47 -12.97 27.18
N GLU A 15 -44.91 -14.14 26.72
CA GLU A 15 -44.46 -14.74 25.46
C GLU A 15 -45.06 -14.00 24.23
N GLN A 16 -46.29 -13.50 24.36
CA GLN A 16 -46.92 -12.65 23.34
C GLN A 16 -46.26 -11.27 23.26
N LEU A 17 -45.93 -10.68 24.40
CA LEU A 17 -45.17 -9.42 24.47
C LEU A 17 -43.78 -9.58 23.88
N SER A 18 -43.04 -10.65 24.21
CA SER A 18 -41.70 -10.86 23.66
C SER A 18 -41.71 -11.03 22.13
N LYS A 19 -42.73 -11.70 21.57
CA LYS A 19 -42.91 -11.81 20.11
C LYS A 19 -43.17 -10.46 19.47
N ARG A 20 -44.06 -9.63 20.05
CA ARG A 20 -44.32 -8.27 19.56
C ARG A 20 -43.09 -7.35 19.66
N PHE A 21 -42.31 -7.46 20.74
CA PHE A 21 -41.04 -6.72 20.86
C PHE A 21 -40.01 -7.19 19.84
N ALA A 22 -39.93 -8.50 19.54
CA ALA A 22 -39.05 -9.03 18.51
C ALA A 22 -39.47 -8.58 17.10
N GLU A 23 -40.77 -8.60 16.79
CA GLU A 23 -41.33 -8.09 15.53
C GLU A 23 -41.04 -6.60 15.36
N LEU A 24 -41.34 -5.78 16.38
CA LEU A 24 -41.05 -4.35 16.35
C LEU A 24 -39.56 -4.06 16.22
N SER A 25 -38.70 -4.82 16.93
CA SER A 25 -37.25 -4.69 16.81
C SER A 25 -36.78 -5.06 15.40
N SER A 26 -37.37 -6.09 14.78
CA SER A 26 -37.05 -6.50 13.41
C SER A 26 -37.50 -5.47 12.38
N GLU A 27 -38.67 -4.85 12.60
CA GLU A 27 -39.23 -3.80 11.74
C GLU A 27 -38.40 -2.52 11.84
N LEU A 28 -38.03 -2.10 13.06
CA LEU A 28 -37.11 -0.98 13.28
C LEU A 28 -35.75 -1.22 12.62
N SER A 29 -35.22 -2.44 12.74
CA SER A 29 -33.96 -2.81 12.09
C SER A 29 -34.08 -2.75 10.57
N LYS A 30 -35.20 -3.22 10.02
CA LYS A 30 -35.48 -3.15 8.59
C LYS A 30 -35.61 -1.70 8.11
N THR A 31 -36.34 -0.84 8.83
CA THR A 31 -36.44 0.58 8.49
C THR A 31 -35.09 1.29 8.56
N GLN A 32 -34.24 0.95 9.52
CA GLN A 32 -32.87 1.48 9.59
C GLN A 32 -32.03 1.02 8.39
N VAL A 33 -32.13 -0.24 7.99
CA VAL A 33 -31.43 -0.78 6.81
C VAL A 33 -31.93 -0.12 5.53
N ASP A 34 -33.24 0.04 5.36
CA ASP A 34 -33.85 0.67 4.18
C ASP A 34 -33.44 2.15 4.08
N ASN A 35 -33.44 2.86 5.22
CA ASN A 35 -32.94 4.24 5.29
C ASN A 35 -31.45 4.33 4.94
N LEU A 36 -30.63 3.42 5.45
CA LEU A 36 -29.20 3.37 5.13
C LEU A 36 -28.97 3.08 3.63
N GLN A 37 -29.72 2.16 3.03
CA GLN A 37 -29.65 1.87 1.60
C GLN A 37 -30.04 3.08 0.75
N SER A 38 -31.08 3.80 1.15
CA SER A 38 -31.50 5.03 0.49
C SER A 38 -30.41 6.11 0.56
N GLN A 39 -29.84 6.33 1.76
CA GLN A 39 -28.74 7.27 1.95
C GLN A 39 -27.50 6.89 1.14
N LEU A 40 -27.10 5.62 1.13
CA LEU A 40 -25.98 5.13 0.31
C LEU A 40 -26.24 5.34 -1.19
N THR A 41 -27.48 5.15 -1.65
CA THR A 41 -27.85 5.36 -3.05
C THR A 41 -27.80 6.85 -3.42
N GLN A 42 -28.36 7.73 -2.59
CA GLN A 42 -28.31 9.17 -2.80
C GLN A 42 -26.87 9.68 -2.79
N PHE A 43 -26.08 9.22 -1.82
CA PHE A 43 -24.67 9.54 -1.70
C PHE A 43 -23.88 9.08 -2.92
N ARG A 44 -24.09 7.84 -3.35
CA ARG A 44 -23.48 7.28 -4.56
C ARG A 44 -23.78 8.17 -5.77
N THR A 45 -25.04 8.53 -6.00
CA THR A 45 -25.43 9.41 -7.11
C THR A 45 -24.78 10.78 -7.03
N ALA A 46 -24.72 11.39 -5.83
CA ALA A 46 -24.09 12.68 -5.62
C ALA A 46 -22.58 12.65 -5.91
N LEU A 47 -21.88 11.62 -5.41
CA LEU A 47 -20.45 11.45 -5.64
C LEU A 47 -20.16 11.18 -7.11
N SER A 48 -21.06 10.50 -7.82
CA SER A 48 -20.97 10.27 -9.26
C SER A 48 -21.13 11.52 -10.08
N HIS A 49 -22.14 12.31 -9.75
CA HIS A 49 -22.32 13.61 -10.36
C HIS A 49 -21.10 14.50 -10.12
N PHE A 50 -20.64 14.61 -8.86
CA PHE A 50 -19.46 15.39 -8.50
C PHE A 50 -18.24 15.01 -9.33
N ALA A 51 -17.96 13.71 -9.39
CA ALA A 51 -16.78 13.21 -10.06
C ALA A 51 -16.86 13.36 -11.60
N ALA A 52 -18.05 13.24 -12.19
CA ALA A 52 -18.26 13.54 -13.61
C ALA A 52 -18.11 15.04 -13.91
N THR A 53 -18.64 15.93 -13.06
CA THR A 53 -18.53 17.39 -13.22
C THR A 53 -17.09 17.89 -13.08
N HIS A 54 -16.33 17.31 -12.14
CA HIS A 54 -14.97 17.75 -11.85
C HIS A 54 -13.89 16.83 -12.44
N ARG A 55 -14.23 16.01 -13.44
CA ARG A 55 -13.33 15.01 -14.03
C ARG A 55 -11.98 15.58 -14.43
N ASP A 56 -11.98 16.71 -15.15
CA ASP A 56 -10.74 17.33 -15.61
C ASP A 56 -9.91 17.87 -14.45
N SER A 57 -10.53 18.48 -13.45
CA SER A 57 -9.86 18.93 -12.23
C SER A 57 -9.24 17.76 -11.45
N ILE A 58 -9.96 16.64 -11.31
CA ILE A 58 -9.43 15.41 -10.67
C ILE A 58 -8.21 14.88 -11.44
N ARG A 59 -8.20 15.02 -12.77
CA ARG A 59 -7.10 14.57 -13.60
C ARG A 59 -5.91 15.53 -13.56
N SER A 60 -6.12 16.84 -13.58
CA SER A 60 -5.04 17.83 -13.72
C SER A 60 -4.47 18.30 -12.39
N ASP A 61 -5.27 18.35 -11.32
CA ASP A 61 -4.86 18.88 -10.02
C ASP A 61 -4.58 17.72 -9.02
N PRO A 62 -3.31 17.52 -8.63
CA PRO A 62 -2.91 16.48 -7.69
C PRO A 62 -3.53 16.64 -6.30
N ALA A 63 -3.62 17.86 -5.78
CA ALA A 63 -4.15 18.12 -4.45
C ALA A 63 -5.67 17.85 -4.42
N PHE A 64 -6.37 18.27 -5.46
CA PHE A 64 -7.79 17.98 -5.63
C PHE A 64 -8.05 16.48 -5.82
N ARG A 65 -7.23 15.80 -6.62
CA ARG A 65 -7.29 14.35 -6.79
C ARG A 65 -7.12 13.62 -5.46
N HIS A 66 -6.12 14.00 -4.68
CA HIS A 66 -5.86 13.41 -3.37
C HIS A 66 -7.04 13.61 -2.41
N ALA A 67 -7.60 14.83 -2.33
CA ALA A 67 -8.77 15.11 -1.52
C ALA A 67 -9.99 14.27 -1.93
N PHE A 68 -10.24 14.15 -3.24
CA PHE A 68 -11.31 13.30 -3.77
C PHE A 68 -11.12 11.82 -3.39
N GLN A 69 -9.89 11.32 -3.50
CA GLN A 69 -9.55 9.94 -3.16
C GLN A 69 -9.65 9.65 -1.65
N GLN A 70 -9.27 10.60 -0.78
CA GLN A 70 -9.45 10.49 0.67
C GLN A 70 -10.94 10.37 1.03
N MET A 71 -11.79 11.19 0.41
CA MET A 71 -13.24 11.10 0.58
C MET A 71 -13.76 9.71 0.19
N CYS A 72 -13.38 9.19 -0.99
CA CYS A 72 -13.77 7.83 -1.42
C CYS A 72 -13.33 6.75 -0.41
N SER A 73 -12.09 6.84 0.07
CA SER A 73 -11.51 5.89 1.02
C SER A 73 -12.22 5.89 2.37
N SER A 74 -12.60 7.07 2.88
CA SER A 74 -13.31 7.19 4.17
C SER A 74 -14.67 6.48 4.22
N ILE A 75 -15.23 6.20 3.05
CA ILE A 75 -16.55 5.59 2.86
C ILE A 75 -16.42 4.12 2.43
N GLY A 76 -15.19 3.62 2.27
CA GLY A 76 -14.92 2.26 1.80
C GLY A 76 -15.18 2.09 0.31
N VAL A 77 -15.19 3.18 -0.46
CA VAL A 77 -15.33 3.16 -1.91
C VAL A 77 -13.94 3.23 -2.54
N ASP A 78 -13.56 2.20 -3.30
CA ASP A 78 -12.36 2.25 -4.13
C ASP A 78 -12.71 2.83 -5.50
N PRO A 79 -12.23 4.05 -5.83
CA PRO A 79 -12.51 4.67 -7.12
C PRO A 79 -11.80 3.98 -8.29
N LEU A 80 -10.88 3.04 -8.02
CA LEU A 80 -10.16 2.25 -9.03
C LEU A 80 -10.62 0.79 -9.11
N ALA A 81 -11.54 0.35 -8.25
CA ALA A 81 -12.09 -0.98 -8.40
C ALA A 81 -12.74 -1.09 -9.79
N GLY A 82 -12.60 -2.24 -10.44
CA GLY A 82 -13.29 -2.52 -11.70
C GLY A 82 -14.76 -2.93 -11.46
N PRO A 83 -15.56 -3.07 -12.53
CA PRO A 83 -17.01 -3.33 -12.44
C PRO A 83 -17.37 -4.58 -11.62
N ARG A 84 -16.47 -5.58 -11.61
CA ARG A 84 -16.62 -6.83 -10.87
C ARG A 84 -16.43 -6.73 -9.35
N LYS A 85 -15.77 -5.68 -8.85
CA LYS A 85 -15.51 -5.45 -7.40
C LYS A 85 -16.24 -4.22 -6.86
N GLY A 86 -17.38 -3.86 -7.46
CA GLY A 86 -18.19 -2.71 -7.02
C GLY A 86 -17.66 -1.35 -7.48
N GLY A 87 -16.61 -1.32 -8.31
CA GLY A 87 -16.06 -0.09 -8.85
C GLY A 87 -16.52 0.16 -10.28
N TRP A 88 -17.58 0.93 -10.38
CA TRP A 88 -18.05 1.53 -11.62
C TRP A 88 -17.41 2.92 -11.85
N TRP A 89 -16.60 3.37 -10.88
CA TRP A 89 -15.87 4.63 -10.86
C TRP A 89 -14.74 4.72 -11.87
N ALA A 90 -14.00 3.62 -12.07
CA ALA A 90 -12.88 3.57 -13.00
C ALA A 90 -13.32 3.94 -14.43
N GLU A 91 -14.46 3.38 -14.87
CA GLU A 91 -15.05 3.60 -16.19
C GLU A 91 -15.72 4.98 -16.31
N MET A 92 -16.37 5.46 -15.24
CA MET A 92 -17.07 6.74 -15.25
C MET A 92 -16.13 7.96 -15.16
N LEU A 93 -14.94 7.80 -14.59
CA LEU A 93 -13.99 8.90 -14.37
C LEU A 93 -12.77 8.87 -15.28
N GLY A 94 -12.48 7.73 -15.92
CA GLY A 94 -11.20 7.52 -16.62
C GLY A 94 -9.98 7.62 -15.69
N MET A 95 -10.19 7.59 -14.37
CA MET A 95 -9.10 7.52 -13.39
C MET A 95 -8.41 6.16 -13.42
N GLY A 96 -9.12 5.12 -13.86
CA GLY A 96 -8.51 3.83 -14.19
C GLY A 96 -7.38 4.02 -15.18
N ASP A 97 -7.64 4.68 -16.31
CA ASP A 97 -6.66 4.84 -17.40
C ASP A 97 -5.38 5.55 -16.93
N TRP A 98 -5.51 6.68 -16.22
CA TRP A 98 -4.35 7.39 -15.66
C TRP A 98 -3.57 6.52 -14.67
N GLN A 99 -4.25 5.77 -13.80
CA GLN A 99 -3.58 4.93 -12.81
C GLN A 99 -2.88 3.72 -13.44
N HIS A 100 -3.50 3.09 -14.45
CA HIS A 100 -2.89 1.99 -15.20
C HIS A 100 -1.70 2.49 -16.00
N GLU A 101 -1.79 3.66 -16.65
CA GLU A 101 -0.65 4.31 -17.30
C GLU A 101 0.49 4.55 -16.31
N LEU A 102 0.19 5.08 -15.11
CA LEU A 102 1.19 5.26 -14.07
C LEU A 102 1.80 3.90 -13.64
N GLY A 103 0.98 2.85 -13.57
CA GLY A 103 1.44 1.48 -13.30
C GLY A 103 2.44 0.97 -14.34
N VAL A 104 2.19 1.20 -15.63
CA VAL A 104 3.12 0.83 -16.71
C VAL A 104 4.44 1.59 -16.58
N GLN A 105 4.39 2.88 -16.25
CA GLN A 105 5.60 3.69 -16.07
C GLN A 105 6.43 3.26 -14.85
N ILE A 106 5.76 2.86 -13.76
CA ILE A 106 6.43 2.25 -12.60
C ILE A 106 7.14 0.97 -13.01
N VAL A 107 6.48 0.11 -13.81
CA VAL A 107 7.09 -1.12 -14.35
C VAL A 107 8.33 -0.78 -15.19
N ASP A 108 8.27 0.20 -16.09
CA ASP A 108 9.41 0.60 -16.92
C ASP A 108 10.61 1.09 -16.09
N VAL A 109 10.36 1.91 -15.07
CA VAL A 109 11.41 2.38 -14.14
C VAL A 109 12.00 1.20 -13.36
N CYS A 110 11.16 0.32 -12.82
CA CYS A 110 11.61 -0.85 -12.09
C CYS A 110 12.43 -1.82 -12.96
N VAL A 111 12.06 -2.02 -14.23
CA VAL A 111 12.80 -2.87 -15.17
C VAL A 111 14.13 -2.24 -15.56
N SER A 112 14.14 -0.93 -15.89
CA SER A 112 15.36 -0.22 -16.32
C SER A 112 16.40 -0.04 -15.22
N THR A 113 15.98 0.00 -13.95
CA THR A 113 16.88 0.15 -12.80
C THR A 113 17.33 -1.18 -12.17
N ARG A 114 16.69 -2.30 -12.55
CA ARG A 114 16.89 -3.61 -11.94
C ARG A 114 18.36 -4.07 -11.91
N GLU A 115 19.08 -3.90 -13.00
CA GLU A 115 20.50 -4.29 -13.09
C GLU A 115 21.39 -3.50 -12.13
N ARG A 116 20.95 -2.31 -11.71
CA ARG A 116 21.71 -1.43 -10.82
C ARG A 116 21.36 -1.65 -9.35
N ASN A 117 20.09 -1.89 -9.04
CA ASN A 117 19.58 -1.90 -7.66
C ASN A 117 19.01 -3.26 -7.19
N GLY A 118 19.12 -4.31 -8.01
CA GLY A 118 18.63 -5.65 -7.68
C GLY A 118 17.09 -5.76 -7.66
N GLY A 119 16.36 -4.75 -8.14
CA GLY A 119 14.89 -4.73 -8.13
C GLY A 119 14.26 -4.16 -6.86
N VAL A 120 15.01 -3.35 -6.11
CA VAL A 120 14.51 -2.57 -4.98
C VAL A 120 14.83 -1.09 -5.20
N ILE A 121 13.83 -0.23 -5.11
CA ILE A 121 13.96 1.21 -5.31
C ILE A 121 13.28 1.98 -4.18
N GLU A 122 13.87 3.09 -3.74
CA GLU A 122 13.27 3.96 -2.73
C GLU A 122 12.05 4.69 -3.31
N MET A 123 11.01 4.91 -2.50
CA MET A 123 9.74 5.48 -2.97
C MET A 123 9.91 6.90 -3.55
N GLY A 124 10.65 7.77 -2.86
CA GLY A 124 10.97 9.10 -3.36
C GLY A 124 11.73 9.08 -4.68
N GLU A 125 12.72 8.20 -4.82
CA GLU A 125 13.47 8.01 -6.07
C GLU A 125 12.57 7.50 -7.21
N LEU A 126 11.67 6.54 -6.92
CA LEU A 126 10.70 6.07 -7.90
C LEU A 126 9.75 7.19 -8.35
N VAL A 127 9.21 7.97 -7.40
CA VAL A 127 8.36 9.14 -7.71
C VAL A 127 9.12 10.14 -8.59
N ARG A 128 10.38 10.42 -8.27
CA ARG A 128 11.25 11.33 -9.05
C ARG A 128 11.45 10.82 -10.48
N MET A 129 11.85 9.56 -10.64
CA MET A 129 12.11 8.95 -11.94
C MET A 129 10.85 8.89 -12.81
N VAL A 130 9.71 8.51 -12.25
CA VAL A 130 8.44 8.45 -12.98
C VAL A 130 7.94 9.85 -13.34
N SER A 131 8.11 10.84 -12.46
CA SER A 131 7.77 12.25 -12.76
C SER A 131 8.61 12.78 -13.93
N LYS A 132 9.92 12.48 -13.93
CA LYS A 132 10.82 12.83 -15.03
C LYS A 132 10.41 12.15 -16.34
N LEU A 133 10.03 10.86 -16.30
CA LEU A 133 9.58 10.12 -17.47
C LEU A 133 8.27 10.67 -18.05
N ARG A 134 7.36 11.17 -17.20
CA ARG A 134 6.14 11.87 -17.63
C ARG A 134 6.36 13.32 -18.08
N GLY A 135 7.53 13.90 -17.80
CA GLY A 135 7.78 15.32 -18.03
C GLY A 135 6.88 16.24 -17.18
N VAL A 136 6.52 15.79 -15.97
CA VAL A 136 5.69 16.55 -15.03
C VAL A 136 6.52 17.13 -13.90
N GLU A 137 6.09 18.27 -13.36
CA GLU A 137 6.73 18.91 -12.21
C GLU A 137 6.62 18.03 -10.95
N SER A 138 7.54 18.28 -10.00
CA SER A 138 7.54 17.60 -8.71
C SER A 138 6.25 17.89 -7.94
N GLY A 139 5.65 16.87 -7.32
CA GLY A 139 4.39 16.97 -6.59
C GLY A 139 3.13 16.61 -7.41
N VAL A 140 3.25 16.40 -8.73
CA VAL A 140 2.13 15.90 -9.55
C VAL A 140 1.79 14.44 -9.28
N ILE A 141 2.82 13.65 -9.00
CA ILE A 141 2.74 12.25 -8.63
C ILE A 141 3.05 12.14 -7.14
N THR A 142 2.11 11.60 -6.38
CA THR A 142 2.26 11.40 -4.93
C THR A 142 2.68 9.97 -4.60
N GLU A 143 3.19 9.73 -3.38
CA GLU A 143 3.44 8.37 -2.91
C GLU A 143 2.15 7.52 -2.91
N GLU A 144 1.02 8.12 -2.52
CA GLU A 144 -0.29 7.46 -2.55
C GLU A 144 -0.68 7.00 -3.96
N ASP A 145 -0.38 7.80 -4.99
CA ASP A 145 -0.62 7.41 -6.37
C ASP A 145 0.25 6.19 -6.75
N VAL A 146 1.53 6.18 -6.38
CA VAL A 146 2.42 5.03 -6.64
C VAL A 146 1.94 3.78 -5.91
N ILE A 147 1.62 3.88 -4.61
CA ILE A 147 1.12 2.78 -3.80
C ILE A 147 -0.15 2.19 -4.42
N ARG A 148 -1.07 3.05 -4.88
CA ARG A 148 -2.31 2.57 -5.48
C ARG A 148 -2.07 1.93 -6.84
N SER A 149 -1.20 2.49 -7.68
CA SER A 149 -0.80 1.87 -8.94
C SER A 149 -0.20 0.48 -8.70
N ILE A 150 0.69 0.32 -7.71
CA ILE A 150 1.25 -1.00 -7.35
C ILE A 150 0.16 -1.99 -6.93
N LYS A 151 -0.85 -1.55 -6.16
CA LYS A 151 -1.99 -2.41 -5.81
C LYS A 151 -2.76 -2.89 -7.05
N THR A 152 -2.88 -2.06 -8.09
CA THR A 152 -3.50 -2.50 -9.36
C THR A 152 -2.67 -3.54 -10.11
N LEU A 153 -1.35 -3.59 -9.87
CA LEU A 153 -0.44 -4.57 -10.47
C LEU A 153 -0.41 -5.92 -9.73
N GLN A 154 -0.88 -5.98 -8.47
CA GLN A 154 -0.85 -7.22 -7.66
C GLN A 154 -1.46 -8.46 -8.34
N PRO A 155 -2.61 -8.37 -9.06
CA PRO A 155 -3.19 -9.53 -9.73
C PRO A 155 -2.30 -10.15 -10.81
N LEU A 156 -1.27 -9.44 -11.29
CA LEU A 156 -0.33 -9.95 -12.28
C LEU A 156 0.69 -10.93 -11.68
N GLY A 157 0.83 -10.97 -10.34
CA GLY A 157 1.78 -11.87 -9.67
C GLY A 157 3.25 -11.59 -9.96
N ALA A 158 3.59 -10.39 -10.44
CA ALA A 158 4.94 -10.03 -10.88
C ALA A 158 5.89 -9.59 -9.74
N GLY A 159 5.44 -9.63 -8.47
CA GLY A 159 6.29 -9.33 -7.30
C GLY A 159 6.38 -7.85 -6.92
N TYR A 160 5.53 -6.99 -7.50
CA TYR A 160 5.44 -5.58 -7.14
C TYR A 160 4.83 -5.40 -5.75
N GLU A 161 5.63 -4.90 -4.82
CA GLU A 161 5.21 -4.71 -3.43
C GLU A 161 5.87 -3.47 -2.81
N VAL A 162 5.12 -2.81 -1.94
CA VAL A 162 5.62 -1.70 -1.13
C VAL A 162 6.09 -2.26 0.20
N LEU A 163 7.36 -2.03 0.52
CA LEU A 163 8.03 -2.47 1.73
C LEU A 163 8.26 -1.27 2.66
N ASP A 164 8.05 -1.47 3.96
CA ASP A 164 8.47 -0.52 4.99
C ASP A 164 9.85 -0.97 5.50
N VAL A 165 10.86 -0.13 5.31
CA VAL A 165 12.25 -0.41 5.72
C VAL A 165 12.63 0.32 7.02
N GLY A 166 11.63 0.83 7.74
CA GLY A 166 11.83 1.53 9.01
C GLY A 166 12.12 3.03 8.83
N GLY A 167 11.96 3.78 9.92
CA GLY A 167 12.17 5.24 9.91
C GLY A 167 11.15 6.02 9.06
N GLY A 168 10.01 5.40 8.73
CA GLY A 168 8.96 5.99 7.88
C GLY A 168 9.27 5.98 6.38
N LYS A 169 10.35 5.34 5.96
CA LYS A 169 10.73 5.24 4.54
C LYS A 169 10.14 3.99 3.91
N LYS A 170 9.59 4.17 2.71
CA LYS A 170 9.01 3.09 1.91
C LYS A 170 9.92 2.77 0.74
N MET A 171 9.97 1.52 0.36
CA MET A 171 10.65 1.04 -0.84
C MET A 171 9.67 0.25 -1.70
N VAL A 172 9.95 0.16 -3.00
CA VAL A 172 9.20 -0.66 -3.94
C VAL A 172 10.11 -1.78 -4.41
N ARG A 173 9.63 -3.01 -4.24
CA ARG A 173 10.24 -4.21 -4.80
C ARG A 173 9.54 -4.56 -6.11
N SER A 174 10.29 -4.99 -7.11
CA SER A 174 9.78 -5.42 -8.42
C SER A 174 10.10 -6.88 -8.77
N VAL A 175 10.67 -7.62 -7.82
CA VAL A 175 11.05 -9.03 -7.95
C VAL A 175 10.29 -9.89 -6.94
N VAL A 176 9.91 -11.11 -7.34
CA VAL A 176 9.07 -12.03 -6.54
C VAL A 176 9.78 -12.60 -5.30
N LYS A 177 11.07 -12.31 -5.12
CA LYS A 177 11.85 -12.86 -4.01
C LYS A 177 11.49 -12.17 -2.70
N GLU A 178 11.20 -12.95 -1.66
CA GLU A 178 11.00 -12.40 -0.32
C GLU A 178 12.27 -11.72 0.18
N LEU A 179 12.09 -10.54 0.76
CA LEU A 179 13.14 -9.83 1.46
C LEU A 179 13.17 -10.43 2.86
N ASP A 180 14.29 -11.03 3.25
CA ASP A 180 14.42 -11.61 4.58
C ASP A 180 14.55 -10.50 5.65
N ALA A 181 14.34 -10.87 6.91
CA ALA A 181 14.39 -9.92 8.02
C ALA A 181 15.78 -9.28 8.18
N ASP A 182 16.84 -9.98 7.78
CA ASP A 182 18.23 -9.53 7.93
C ASP A 182 18.54 -8.47 6.88
N GLN A 183 18.14 -8.69 5.63
CA GLN A 183 18.21 -7.74 4.54
C GLN A 183 17.44 -6.46 4.86
N ALA A 184 16.23 -6.54 5.45
CA ALA A 184 15.48 -5.36 5.86
C ALA A 184 16.25 -4.52 6.90
N VAL A 185 16.92 -5.17 7.85
CA VAL A 185 17.77 -4.49 8.85
C VAL A 185 18.99 -3.85 8.19
N ILE A 186 19.63 -4.53 7.24
CA ILE A 186 20.80 -4.00 6.51
C ILE A 186 20.39 -2.79 5.68
N LEU A 187 19.26 -2.85 4.95
CA LEU A 187 18.72 -1.71 4.20
C LEU A 187 18.47 -0.49 5.12
N ALA A 188 17.89 -0.72 6.30
CA ALA A 188 17.62 0.34 7.27
C ALA A 188 18.92 0.99 7.79
N GLU A 189 19.93 0.20 8.15
CA GLU A 189 21.23 0.74 8.60
C GLU A 189 21.98 1.44 7.48
N ALA A 190 22.00 0.89 6.28
CA ALA A 190 22.65 1.53 5.14
C ALA A 190 22.00 2.89 4.81
N GLN A 191 20.69 3.03 4.98
CA GLN A 191 20.02 4.33 4.81
C GLN A 191 20.46 5.38 5.84
N VAL A 192 20.86 4.96 7.04
CA VAL A 192 21.40 5.86 8.08
C VAL A 192 22.82 6.30 7.71
N GLU A 193 23.63 5.38 7.18
CA GLU A 193 25.03 5.62 6.79
C GLU A 193 25.19 6.33 5.44
N GLY A 194 24.11 6.54 4.69
CA GLY A 194 24.13 7.20 3.38
C GLY A 194 24.34 6.27 2.18
N GLY A 195 24.06 4.98 2.35
CA GLY A 195 24.03 3.99 1.26
C GLY A 195 25.16 2.98 1.28
N TRP A 196 25.95 2.89 2.36
CA TRP A 196 26.98 1.88 2.53
C TRP A 196 26.85 1.19 3.89
N ILE A 197 27.45 0.01 4.04
CA ILE A 197 27.45 -0.76 5.27
C ILE A 197 28.68 -1.67 5.35
N VAL A 198 29.11 -1.98 6.58
CA VAL A 198 30.18 -2.95 6.87
C VAL A 198 29.74 -3.92 7.96
N GLU A 199 30.37 -5.10 8.04
CA GLU A 199 30.10 -6.12 9.07
C GLU A 199 30.13 -5.51 10.48
N ALA A 200 31.13 -4.68 10.77
CA ALA A 200 31.30 -4.04 12.08
C ALA A 200 30.12 -3.15 12.52
N ILE A 201 29.38 -2.54 11.58
CA ILE A 201 28.20 -1.73 11.92
C ILE A 201 27.08 -2.62 12.43
N LEU A 202 26.86 -3.77 11.78
CA LEU A 202 25.85 -4.75 12.18
C LEU A 202 26.20 -5.40 13.53
N GLU A 203 27.47 -5.73 13.75
CA GLU A 203 27.94 -6.24 15.04
C GLU A 203 27.70 -5.23 16.17
N ASN A 204 28.14 -3.98 15.99
CA ASN A 204 28.11 -2.97 17.05
C ASN A 204 26.70 -2.43 17.34
N ARG A 205 25.87 -2.20 16.30
CA ARG A 205 24.55 -1.56 16.46
C ARG A 205 23.41 -2.54 16.63
N ARG A 206 23.55 -3.76 16.11
CA ARG A 206 22.49 -4.79 16.14
C ARG A 206 22.89 -6.03 16.94
N GLY A 207 24.12 -6.12 17.44
CA GLY A 207 24.60 -7.24 18.23
C GLY A 207 24.69 -8.54 17.42
N TRP A 208 24.88 -8.43 16.10
CA TRP A 208 25.02 -9.61 15.25
C TRP A 208 26.35 -10.30 15.46
N THR A 209 26.38 -11.61 15.22
CA THR A 209 27.65 -12.34 15.11
C THR A 209 28.29 -12.00 13.76
N GLY A 210 29.62 -11.97 13.70
CA GLY A 210 30.33 -11.69 12.44
C GLY A 210 29.99 -12.69 11.33
N GLU A 211 29.76 -13.96 11.67
CA GLU A 211 29.30 -14.97 10.70
C GLU A 211 27.92 -14.63 10.12
N ARG A 212 26.97 -14.15 10.94
CA ARG A 212 25.64 -13.74 10.47
C ARG A 212 25.74 -12.51 9.58
N ALA A 213 26.49 -11.49 10.01
CA ALA A 213 26.70 -10.26 9.25
C ALA A 213 27.30 -10.54 7.88
N ARG A 214 28.37 -11.35 7.83
CA ARG A 214 29.00 -11.77 6.58
C ARG A 214 28.07 -12.56 5.69
N ALA A 215 27.40 -13.59 6.21
CA ALA A 215 26.49 -14.41 5.42
C ALA A 215 25.34 -13.59 4.83
N ALA A 216 24.78 -12.65 5.59
CA ALA A 216 23.72 -11.78 5.11
C ALA A 216 24.21 -10.83 3.99
N LEU A 217 25.37 -10.21 4.16
CA LEU A 217 25.97 -9.32 3.15
C LEU A 217 26.40 -10.07 1.88
N GLU A 218 26.98 -11.26 2.01
CA GLU A 218 27.32 -12.13 0.87
C GLU A 218 26.08 -12.59 0.11
N ASN A 219 24.99 -12.93 0.82
CA ASN A 219 23.73 -13.26 0.17
C ASN A 219 23.17 -12.06 -0.62
N MET A 220 23.16 -10.88 0.00
CA MET A 220 22.74 -9.63 -0.67
C MET A 220 23.54 -9.33 -1.93
N LEU A 221 24.86 -9.60 -1.90
CA LEU A 221 25.76 -9.39 -3.03
C LEU A 221 25.52 -10.44 -4.13
N LEU A 222 25.64 -11.73 -3.79
CA LEU A 222 25.77 -12.80 -4.78
C LEU A 222 24.42 -13.36 -5.24
N ARG A 223 23.44 -13.42 -4.34
CA ARG A 223 22.14 -14.05 -4.63
C ARG A 223 21.07 -13.04 -5.00
N ASP A 224 21.14 -11.85 -4.43
CA ASP A 224 20.08 -10.84 -4.57
C ASP A 224 20.49 -9.69 -5.50
N GLY A 225 21.79 -9.41 -5.64
CA GLY A 225 22.27 -8.27 -6.41
C GLY A 225 21.84 -6.92 -5.82
N LEU A 226 21.58 -6.87 -4.51
CA LEU A 226 21.09 -5.69 -3.80
C LEU A 226 22.21 -4.76 -3.33
N CYS A 227 23.46 -5.23 -3.34
CA CYS A 227 24.62 -4.44 -2.96
C CYS A 227 25.81 -4.69 -3.88
N TRP A 228 26.75 -3.76 -3.88
CA TRP A 228 28.03 -3.81 -4.57
C TRP A 228 29.15 -3.92 -3.54
N LEU A 229 30.18 -4.68 -3.86
CA LEU A 229 31.36 -4.82 -3.00
C LEU A 229 32.41 -3.80 -3.40
N ASP A 230 32.88 -3.04 -2.42
CA ASP A 230 34.05 -2.18 -2.50
C ASP A 230 35.16 -2.77 -1.63
N SER A 231 36.18 -3.35 -2.26
CA SER A 231 37.35 -3.94 -1.59
C SER A 231 38.50 -2.95 -1.38
N GLN A 232 38.24 -1.64 -1.58
CA GLN A 232 39.24 -0.58 -1.48
C GLN A 232 38.96 0.36 -0.30
N ASP A 233 38.06 0.00 0.61
CA ASP A 233 37.76 0.81 1.80
C ASP A 233 38.99 0.92 2.71
N GLU A 234 39.45 2.16 2.95
CA GLU A 234 40.69 2.43 3.70
C GLU A 234 40.60 2.07 5.19
N HIS A 235 39.39 2.01 5.76
CA HIS A 235 39.19 1.85 7.20
C HIS A 235 38.90 0.39 7.60
N TYR A 236 38.09 -0.30 6.81
CA TYR A 236 37.57 -1.64 7.10
C TYR A 236 38.05 -2.69 6.08
N GLY A 237 38.73 -2.28 5.01
CA GLY A 237 39.23 -3.14 3.94
C GLY A 237 38.16 -3.58 2.95
N GLN A 238 36.92 -3.79 3.41
CA GLN A 238 35.76 -4.07 2.55
C GLN A 238 34.52 -3.33 3.03
N ALA A 239 33.79 -2.73 2.10
CA ALA A 239 32.50 -2.09 2.31
C ALA A 239 31.46 -2.57 1.29
N TYR A 240 30.20 -2.60 1.72
CA TYR A 240 29.07 -2.97 0.88
C TYR A 240 28.22 -1.75 0.61
N TRP A 241 28.09 -1.40 -0.66
CA TRP A 241 27.32 -0.27 -1.14
C TRP A 241 25.93 -0.75 -1.54
N ILE A 242 24.88 -0.09 -1.08
CA ILE A 242 23.48 -0.45 -1.33
C ILE A 242 22.83 0.62 -2.23
N PRO A 243 22.76 0.40 -3.56
CA PRO A 243 22.24 1.35 -4.53
C PRO A 243 20.85 1.91 -4.22
N SER A 244 19.99 1.09 -3.60
CA SER A 244 18.63 1.49 -3.22
C SER A 244 18.58 2.40 -1.98
N ALA A 245 19.63 2.40 -1.15
CA ALA A 245 19.76 3.26 0.03
C ALA A 245 20.66 4.48 -0.20
N MET A 246 21.40 4.51 -1.31
CA MET A 246 22.21 5.64 -1.74
C MET A 246 21.37 6.86 -2.07
N ARG A 247 21.91 8.04 -1.77
CA ARG A 247 21.46 9.29 -2.37
C ARG A 247 22.31 9.55 -3.60
N TRP A 248 21.69 9.49 -4.76
CA TRP A 248 22.33 9.83 -6.01
C TRP A 248 22.27 11.36 -6.15
N ASP A 249 23.38 12.03 -5.85
CA ASP A 249 23.53 13.44 -6.22
C ASP A 249 23.68 13.52 -7.75
N GLU A 250 22.89 14.39 -8.40
CA GLU A 250 23.02 14.70 -9.84
C GLU A 250 24.27 15.54 -10.13
#